data_AF-A0A3D3R546-F1
#
_entry.id   AF-A0A3D3R546-F1
#
_cell.length_a   1.000
_cell.length_b   1.000
_cell.length_c   1.000
_cell.angle_alpha   90.00
_cell.angle_beta   90.00
_cell.angle_gamma   90.00
#
_symmetry.space_group_name_H-M   'P 1'
#
loop_
_entity.id
_entity.type
_entity.pdbx_description
1 polymer ?
#
loop_
_entity_poly.entity_id
_entity_poly.type
_entity_poly.pdbx_seq_one_letter_code
_entity_poly.pdbx_strand_id
1 'polypeptide(L)'
;EYQDFLKLAEETSKRDAELVSMAPEQNKTSRYPTPDSTISPGSESLLPPTPEPASEPTAPTQPLTPLPQPSAPQPSVPQPGMSQQPAPPTQPQFSGAGIVRRLNNVRPGMPTHALTAPNGQFLAYLQPVSPQINLDAALGRPVGVTGKRWFRNDLRGEYILVESMMPVRLQAAPVPRQ
;
A
#
# COMPACT_ATOMS: atom_id res chain seq x y z
N GLU A 1 28.30 -1.49 16.42
CA GLU A 1 27.17 -2.22 15.81
C GLU A 1 26.16 -2.73 16.84
N TYR A 2 26.43 -3.76 17.67
CA TYR A 2 25.44 -4.15 18.72
C TYR A 2 25.18 -3.06 19.79
N GLN A 3 26.21 -2.28 20.14
CA GLN A 3 26.09 -1.16 21.08
C GLN A 3 25.21 -0.02 20.55
N ASP A 4 25.15 0.16 19.24
CA ASP A 4 24.34 1.19 18.59
C ASP A 4 22.84 0.85 18.64
N PHE A 5 22.50 -0.44 18.48
CA PHE A 5 21.12 -0.90 18.62
C PHE A 5 20.60 -0.79 20.06
N LEU A 6 21.43 -1.08 21.07
CA LEU A 6 21.03 -0.90 22.47
C LEU A 6 20.80 0.58 22.80
N LYS A 7 21.67 1.48 22.34
CA LYS A 7 21.48 2.93 22.51
C LYS A 7 20.22 3.43 21.80
N LEU A 8 19.94 2.94 20.60
CA LEU A 8 18.76 3.36 19.84
C LEU A 8 17.45 2.90 20.49
N ALA A 9 17.41 1.70 21.06
CA ALA A 9 16.25 1.18 21.79
C ALA A 9 15.97 2.01 23.07
N GLU A 10 17.02 2.37 23.81
CA GLU A 10 16.91 3.18 25.02
C GLU A 10 16.46 4.62 24.70
N GLU A 11 16.99 5.20 23.62
CA GLU A 11 16.61 6.54 23.16
C GLU A 11 15.18 6.60 22.63
N THR A 12 14.70 5.53 21.98
CA THR A 12 13.31 5.41 21.52
C THR A 12 12.35 5.31 22.71
N SER A 13 12.69 4.49 23.72
CA SER A 13 11.89 4.32 24.93
C SER A 13 11.73 5.62 25.72
N LYS A 14 12.82 6.39 25.84
CA LYS A 14 12.79 7.69 26.53
C LYS A 14 11.93 8.72 25.80
N ARG A 15 11.95 8.71 24.46
CA ARG A 15 11.19 9.65 23.64
C ARG A 15 9.69 9.38 23.67
N ASP A 16 9.30 8.12 23.76
CA ASP A 16 7.90 7.70 23.87
C ASP A 16 7.29 8.05 25.23
N ALA A 17 8.07 7.88 26.32
CA ALA A 17 7.65 8.29 27.67
C ALA A 17 7.43 9.81 27.81
N GLU A 18 8.22 10.65 27.12
CA GLU A 18 7.95 12.09 27.07
C GLU A 18 6.70 12.41 26.24
N LEU A 19 6.48 11.72 25.12
CA LEU A 19 5.29 11.88 24.28
C LEU A 19 3.99 11.50 25.03
N VAL A 20 4.02 10.45 25.85
CA VAL A 20 2.85 10.05 26.67
C VAL A 20 2.62 11.02 27.84
N SER A 21 3.68 11.59 28.40
CA SER A 21 3.60 12.55 29.51
C SER A 21 3.18 13.95 29.06
N MET A 22 3.37 14.28 27.78
CA MET A 22 2.91 15.53 27.16
C MET A 22 1.54 15.40 26.47
N ALA A 23 0.93 14.19 26.47
CA ALA A 23 -0.43 14.02 25.99
C ALA A 23 -1.39 14.82 26.90
N PRO A 24 -2.13 15.81 26.38
CA PRO A 24 -3.03 16.58 27.21
C PRO A 24 -4.13 15.66 27.73
N GLU A 25 -4.30 15.59 29.05
CA GLU A 25 -5.51 15.07 29.69
C GLU A 25 -6.71 15.92 29.23
N GLN A 26 -7.26 15.58 28.06
CA GLN A 26 -8.48 16.20 27.55
C GLN A 26 -9.68 15.57 28.25
N ASN A 27 -9.92 16.07 29.45
CA ASN A 27 -11.22 16.40 30.02
C ASN A 27 -12.45 15.67 29.43
N LYS A 28 -12.92 14.68 30.19
CA LYS A 28 -14.32 14.50 30.64
C LYS A 28 -15.33 15.47 29.98
N THR A 29 -16.36 14.87 29.35
CA THR A 29 -17.66 15.45 28.91
C THR A 29 -17.86 15.49 27.39
N SER A 30 -18.09 14.33 26.77
CA SER A 30 -19.39 14.04 26.11
C SER A 30 -19.38 12.71 25.36
N ARG A 31 -20.28 11.83 25.81
CA ARG A 31 -21.05 10.86 25.02
C ARG A 31 -20.32 9.63 24.47
N TYR A 32 -19.94 8.75 25.39
CA TYR A 32 -20.08 7.31 25.17
C TYR A 32 -21.56 6.91 25.30
N PRO A 33 -22.15 6.13 24.39
CA PRO A 33 -23.14 5.15 24.79
C PRO A 33 -22.40 3.99 25.47
N THR A 34 -22.59 3.83 26.77
CA THR A 34 -22.35 2.57 27.48
C THR A 34 -23.32 1.51 26.95
N PRO A 35 -22.88 0.31 26.56
CA PRO A 35 -23.78 -0.83 26.56
C PRO A 35 -24.13 -1.14 28.02
N ASP A 36 -25.34 -0.74 28.38
CA ASP A 36 -26.00 -1.06 29.64
C ASP A 36 -26.03 -2.59 29.82
N SER A 37 -25.37 -3.04 30.89
CA SER A 37 -25.49 -4.40 31.40
C SER A 37 -26.72 -4.47 32.29
N THR A 38 -27.84 -4.85 31.70
CA THR A 38 -29.05 -5.32 32.39
C THR A 38 -29.51 -6.51 31.55
N ILE A 39 -29.46 -7.79 31.96
CA ILE A 39 -30.21 -8.46 33.04
C ILE A 39 -29.55 -9.86 33.28
N SER A 40 -29.41 -10.23 34.55
CA SER A 40 -29.11 -11.58 35.09
C SER A 40 -30.45 -12.34 35.34
N PRO A 41 -30.54 -13.58 35.88
CA PRO A 41 -29.99 -14.91 35.54
C PRO A 41 -31.10 -16.01 35.40
N GLY A 42 -30.76 -17.20 34.86
CA GLY A 42 -31.60 -18.43 34.85
C GLY A 42 -32.52 -18.57 33.61
N SER A 43 -32.60 -19.68 32.87
CA SER A 43 -32.44 -21.10 33.19
C SER A 43 -32.14 -21.91 31.91
N GLU A 44 -31.31 -22.95 32.04
CA GLU A 44 -31.32 -24.22 31.28
C GLU A 44 -31.54 -24.21 29.74
N SER A 45 -30.46 -24.42 28.97
CA SER A 45 -30.40 -25.50 27.95
C SER A 45 -29.03 -25.59 27.27
N LEU A 46 -28.29 -26.63 27.65
CA LEU A 46 -27.63 -27.61 26.78
C LEU A 46 -26.84 -27.12 25.53
N LEU A 47 -25.51 -27.28 25.66
CA LEU A 47 -24.51 -27.66 24.63
C LEU A 47 -24.02 -26.58 23.63
N PRO A 48 -22.69 -26.57 23.31
CA PRO A 48 -22.14 -25.78 22.22
C PRO A 48 -22.31 -26.49 20.86
N PRO A 49 -22.79 -25.83 19.79
CA PRO A 49 -22.61 -26.35 18.45
C PRO A 49 -21.25 -25.93 17.88
N THR A 50 -20.40 -26.92 17.66
CA THR A 50 -19.35 -26.93 16.63
C THR A 50 -19.95 -26.57 15.27
N PRO A 51 -19.44 -25.59 14.52
CA PRO A 51 -19.79 -25.45 13.12
C PRO A 51 -18.98 -26.42 12.27
N GLU A 52 -19.58 -27.58 11.98
CA GLU A 52 -19.32 -28.37 10.78
C GLU A 52 -20.07 -27.72 9.61
N PRO A 53 -19.44 -27.51 8.44
CA PRO A 53 -20.19 -27.42 7.20
C PRO A 53 -19.88 -28.63 6.32
N ALA A 54 -20.78 -29.61 6.38
CA ALA A 54 -20.96 -30.60 5.33
C ALA A 54 -22.01 -30.11 4.33
N SER A 55 -21.68 -30.33 3.04
CA SER A 55 -22.57 -30.57 1.90
C SER A 55 -23.04 -29.37 1.06
N GLU A 56 -22.50 -29.30 -0.16
CA GLU A 56 -23.23 -29.10 -1.44
C GLU A 56 -22.31 -29.50 -2.64
N PRO A 57 -22.80 -29.72 -3.88
CA PRO A 57 -23.22 -31.01 -4.41
C PRO A 57 -22.35 -31.58 -5.56
N THR A 58 -22.47 -32.90 -5.73
CA THR A 58 -22.30 -33.75 -6.93
C THR A 58 -21.52 -33.19 -8.13
N ALA A 59 -20.26 -33.60 -8.28
CA ALA A 59 -19.52 -33.51 -9.54
C ALA A 59 -19.82 -34.74 -10.44
N PRO A 60 -20.05 -34.57 -11.75
CA PRO A 60 -20.27 -35.67 -12.66
C PRO A 60 -18.99 -36.51 -12.84
N THR A 61 -19.20 -37.82 -12.85
CA THR A 61 -18.27 -38.91 -13.17
C THR A 61 -17.38 -38.59 -14.38
N GLN A 62 -16.07 -38.44 -14.16
CA GLN A 62 -15.08 -38.55 -15.24
C GLN A 62 -14.55 -39.99 -15.29
N PRO A 63 -14.53 -40.65 -16.47
CA PRO A 63 -13.97 -41.99 -16.61
C PRO A 63 -12.44 -41.96 -16.72
N LEU A 64 -11.81 -42.82 -15.91
CA LEU A 64 -10.55 -43.57 -16.12
C LEU A 64 -9.35 -42.83 -16.77
N THR A 65 -8.32 -42.55 -15.97
CA THR A 65 -6.94 -42.39 -16.45
C THR A 65 -6.05 -43.55 -15.95
N PRO A 66 -5.10 -44.02 -16.78
CA PRO A 66 -4.56 -45.38 -16.72
C PRO A 66 -3.45 -45.60 -15.68
N LEU A 67 -3.32 -46.87 -15.29
CA LEU A 67 -2.34 -47.48 -14.39
C LEU A 67 -0.90 -46.93 -14.57
N PRO A 68 -0.12 -46.71 -13.49
CA PRO A 68 1.28 -46.31 -13.61
C PRO A 68 2.10 -47.42 -14.29
N GLN A 69 2.66 -47.11 -15.46
CA GLN A 69 3.62 -47.96 -16.15
C GLN A 69 5.03 -47.65 -15.60
N PRO A 70 5.82 -48.64 -15.15
CA PRO A 70 7.21 -48.40 -14.78
C PRO A 70 8.05 -48.22 -16.04
N SER A 71 8.37 -46.99 -16.40
CA SER A 71 9.35 -46.69 -17.45
C SER A 71 10.77 -46.92 -16.93
N ALA A 72 11.52 -47.77 -17.62
CA ALA A 72 12.94 -48.02 -17.41
C ALA A 72 13.79 -46.74 -17.50
N PRO A 73 14.98 -46.68 -16.87
CA PRO A 73 15.86 -45.51 -16.94
C PRO A 73 16.37 -45.32 -18.37
N GLN A 74 15.96 -44.23 -19.00
CA GLN A 74 16.48 -43.79 -20.29
C GLN A 74 17.76 -42.97 -20.06
N PRO A 75 18.84 -43.18 -20.84
CA PRO A 75 20.08 -42.43 -20.67
C PRO A 75 19.88 -40.95 -21.02
N SER A 76 20.17 -40.08 -20.06
CA SER A 76 20.13 -38.63 -20.19
C SER A 76 21.14 -38.14 -21.23
N VAL A 77 20.65 -37.68 -22.39
CA VAL A 77 21.42 -36.80 -23.27
C VAL A 77 21.44 -35.39 -22.66
N PRO A 78 22.61 -34.74 -22.47
CA PRO A 78 22.66 -33.37 -21.97
C PRO A 78 22.09 -32.44 -23.04
N GLN A 79 20.90 -31.88 -22.80
CA GLN A 79 20.34 -30.80 -23.62
C GLN A 79 21.16 -29.52 -23.40
N PRO A 80 21.83 -28.99 -24.44
CA PRO A 80 22.42 -27.66 -24.37
C PRO A 80 21.33 -26.60 -24.59
N GLY A 81 21.22 -25.66 -23.66
CA GLY A 81 20.61 -24.35 -23.93
C GLY A 81 19.11 -24.24 -23.70
N MET A 82 18.67 -24.32 -22.45
CA MET A 82 17.54 -23.47 -22.04
C MET A 82 18.07 -22.02 -22.06
N SER A 83 17.81 -21.31 -23.15
CA SER A 83 17.95 -19.86 -23.20
C SER A 83 17.04 -19.29 -22.11
N GLN A 84 17.67 -18.76 -21.07
CA GLN A 84 16.98 -17.95 -20.07
C GLN A 84 16.32 -16.80 -20.82
N GLN A 85 15.02 -16.87 -21.01
CA GLN A 85 14.25 -15.75 -21.54
C GLN A 85 14.52 -14.57 -20.58
N PRO A 86 15.06 -13.44 -21.07
CA PRO A 86 15.31 -12.29 -20.22
C PRO A 86 13.99 -11.92 -19.54
N ALA A 87 14.00 -11.84 -18.21
CA ALA A 87 12.86 -11.29 -17.48
C ALA A 87 12.53 -9.92 -18.11
N PRO A 88 11.24 -9.61 -18.36
CA PRO A 88 10.87 -8.29 -18.85
C PRO A 88 11.46 -7.25 -17.90
N PRO A 89 11.99 -6.12 -18.40
CA PRO A 89 12.59 -5.10 -17.54
C PRO A 89 11.55 -4.67 -16.52
N THR A 90 11.86 -4.85 -15.24
CA THR A 90 11.04 -4.38 -14.12
C THR A 90 10.82 -2.89 -14.33
N GLN A 91 9.63 -2.48 -14.76
CA GLN A 91 9.33 -1.08 -14.96
C GLN A 91 9.53 -0.38 -13.61
N PRO A 92 10.20 0.79 -13.58
CA PRO A 92 10.38 1.54 -12.34
C PRO A 92 9.00 1.76 -11.71
N GLN A 93 8.83 1.22 -10.50
CA GLN A 93 7.57 1.35 -9.77
C GLN A 93 7.53 2.78 -9.20
N PHE A 94 6.65 3.61 -9.76
CA PHE A 94 6.47 4.97 -9.31
C PHE A 94 5.43 5.03 -8.19
N SER A 95 5.69 5.84 -7.17
CA SER A 95 4.71 6.16 -6.11
C SER A 95 3.51 6.96 -6.66
N GLY A 96 3.73 7.69 -7.76
CA GLY A 96 2.70 8.34 -8.56
C GLY A 96 3.21 8.68 -9.95
N ALA A 97 2.33 8.72 -10.95
CA ALA A 97 2.67 9.14 -12.31
C ALA A 97 1.62 10.11 -12.86
N GLY A 98 2.07 11.25 -13.38
CA GLY A 98 1.19 12.30 -13.86
C GLY A 98 1.94 13.52 -14.37
N ILE A 99 1.18 14.55 -14.73
CA ILE A 99 1.67 15.85 -15.18
C ILE A 99 1.89 16.73 -13.96
N VAL A 100 3.11 17.26 -13.80
CA VAL A 100 3.41 18.20 -12.72
C VAL A 100 2.75 19.54 -13.01
N ARG A 101 2.02 20.07 -12.05
CA ARG A 101 1.44 21.41 -12.09
C ARG A 101 1.86 22.22 -10.87
N ARG A 102 2.10 23.51 -11.07
CA ARG A 102 2.34 24.46 -10.00
C ARG A 102 0.99 24.84 -9.38
N LEU A 103 0.97 24.97 -8.05
CA LEU A 103 -0.19 25.44 -7.31
C LEU A 103 -0.10 26.96 -7.15
N ASN A 104 -1.23 27.65 -7.32
CA ASN A 104 -1.28 29.10 -7.27
C ASN A 104 -1.30 29.66 -5.84
N ASN A 105 -1.70 28.85 -4.85
CA ASN A 105 -1.86 29.27 -3.46
C ASN A 105 -0.71 28.76 -2.60
N VAL A 106 0.49 29.29 -2.86
CA VAL A 106 1.70 28.92 -2.12
C VAL A 106 1.71 29.63 -0.77
N ARG A 107 1.70 28.85 0.31
CA ARG A 107 1.85 29.34 1.69
C ARG A 107 3.02 28.62 2.35
N PRO A 108 3.67 29.21 3.38
CA PRO A 108 4.67 28.50 4.18
C PRO A 108 4.08 27.19 4.72
N GLY A 109 4.76 26.07 4.49
CA GLY A 109 4.31 24.74 4.91
C GLY A 109 3.26 24.07 4.02
N MET A 110 2.81 24.73 2.94
CA MET A 110 1.95 24.13 1.91
C MET A 110 2.80 23.63 0.73
N PRO A 111 2.44 22.48 0.13
CA PRO A 111 3.08 22.01 -1.08
C PRO A 111 2.85 23.02 -2.22
N THR A 112 3.88 23.19 -3.05
CA THR A 112 3.88 24.14 -4.16
C THR A 112 3.52 23.51 -5.50
N HIS A 113 3.56 22.18 -5.56
CA HIS A 113 3.35 21.41 -6.78
C HIS A 113 2.33 20.31 -6.54
N ALA A 114 1.69 19.87 -7.62
CA ALA A 114 0.75 18.78 -7.64
C ALA A 114 0.97 17.90 -8.86
N LEU A 115 0.66 16.62 -8.70
CA LEU A 115 0.58 15.63 -9.76
C LEU A 115 -0.86 15.58 -10.25
N THR A 116 -1.04 15.65 -11.56
CA THR A 116 -2.38 15.59 -12.18
C THR A 116 -2.41 14.62 -13.35
N ALA A 117 -3.52 13.92 -13.54
CA ALA A 117 -3.68 13.03 -14.67
C ALA A 117 -3.87 13.83 -15.98
N PRO A 118 -3.69 13.19 -17.16
CA PRO A 118 -3.90 13.85 -18.46
C PRO A 118 -5.29 14.45 -18.66
N ASN A 119 -6.30 13.91 -17.97
CA ASN A 119 -7.68 14.42 -17.95
C ASN A 119 -7.89 15.58 -16.96
N GLY A 120 -6.83 16.10 -16.34
CA GLY A 120 -6.88 17.20 -15.37
C GLY A 120 -7.25 16.77 -13.94
N GLN A 121 -7.54 15.49 -13.69
CA GLN A 121 -7.84 15.01 -12.34
C GLN A 121 -6.64 15.19 -11.43
N PHE A 122 -6.90 15.67 -10.21
CA PHE A 122 -5.87 15.79 -9.19
C PHE A 122 -5.51 14.41 -8.64
N LEU A 123 -4.21 14.12 -8.52
CA LEU A 123 -3.73 12.82 -8.03
C LEU A 123 -3.07 12.96 -6.65
N ALA A 124 -2.11 13.88 -6.51
CA ALA A 124 -1.40 14.08 -5.25
C ALA A 124 -0.70 15.44 -5.19
N TYR A 125 -0.45 15.92 -3.98
CA TYR A 125 0.47 17.01 -3.70
C TYR A 125 1.92 16.51 -3.76
N LEU A 126 2.81 17.35 -4.26
CA LEU A 126 4.22 17.02 -4.40
C LEU A 126 5.07 17.99 -3.57
N GLN A 127 5.98 17.40 -2.78
CA GLN A 127 7.02 18.13 -2.08
C GLN A 127 8.36 17.44 -2.34
N PRO A 128 9.39 18.16 -2.79
CA PRO A 128 10.72 17.58 -2.92
C PRO A 128 11.33 17.32 -1.54
N VAL A 129 11.95 16.15 -1.34
CA VAL A 129 12.70 15.85 -0.11
C VAL A 129 13.98 16.70 0.00
N SER A 130 14.53 17.09 -1.15
CA SER A 130 15.78 17.84 -1.28
C SER A 130 15.63 18.97 -2.29
N PRO A 131 16.27 20.14 -2.07
CA PRO A 131 16.21 21.27 -3.00
C PRO A 131 16.84 20.99 -4.38
N GLN A 132 17.61 19.91 -4.51
CA GLN A 132 18.17 19.45 -5.79
C GLN A 132 17.11 18.87 -6.74
N ILE A 133 15.93 18.49 -6.23
CA ILE A 133 14.83 17.96 -7.02
C ILE A 133 14.01 19.13 -7.57
N ASN A 134 14.30 19.51 -8.81
CA ASN A 134 13.62 20.60 -9.50
C ASN A 134 12.30 20.14 -10.11
N LEU A 135 11.22 20.17 -9.32
CA LEU A 135 9.86 19.93 -9.82
C LEU A 135 9.43 20.95 -10.88
N ASP A 136 10.01 22.15 -10.82
CA ASP A 136 9.71 23.23 -11.78
C ASP A 136 10.13 22.88 -13.21
N ALA A 137 11.25 22.17 -13.34
CA ALA A 137 11.75 21.70 -14.64
C ALA A 137 10.84 20.65 -15.29
N ALA A 138 9.93 20.04 -14.51
CA ALA A 138 8.95 19.07 -14.96
C ALA A 138 7.53 19.66 -15.12
N LEU A 139 7.34 20.97 -14.96
CA LEU A 139 6.03 21.59 -15.15
C LEU A 139 5.45 21.29 -16.53
N GLY A 140 4.20 20.84 -16.55
CA GLY A 140 3.49 20.47 -17.77
C GLY A 140 3.97 19.17 -18.43
N ARG A 141 4.95 18.47 -17.85
CA ARG A 141 5.50 17.23 -18.40
C ARG A 141 4.98 16.01 -17.65
N PRO A 142 4.73 14.89 -18.36
CA PRO A 142 4.40 13.62 -17.73
C PRO A 142 5.66 13.03 -17.05
N VAL A 143 5.59 12.86 -15.74
CA VAL A 143 6.66 12.27 -14.92
C VAL A 143 6.11 11.23 -13.96
N GLY A 144 6.92 10.21 -13.72
CA GLY A 144 6.79 9.29 -12.61
C GLY A 144 7.61 9.83 -11.45
N VAL A 145 7.02 9.89 -10.27
CA VAL A 145 7.68 10.28 -9.02
C VAL A 145 7.83 9.05 -8.14
N THR A 146 9.00 8.90 -7.54
CA THR A 146 9.27 7.88 -6.52
C THR A 146 9.54 8.59 -5.21
N GLY A 147 8.92 8.10 -4.15
CA GLY A 147 8.90 8.79 -2.87
C GLY A 147 7.97 8.17 -1.84
N LYS A 148 8.04 8.68 -0.62
CA LYS A 148 7.07 8.35 0.44
C LYS A 148 5.72 9.01 0.13
N ARG A 149 4.64 8.24 0.19
CA ARG A 149 3.27 8.71 -0.08
C ARG A 149 2.37 8.46 1.12
N TRP A 150 1.59 9.46 1.51
CA TRP A 150 0.60 9.37 2.58
C TRP A 150 -0.53 10.37 2.38
N PHE A 151 -1.69 10.12 2.98
CA PHE A 151 -2.80 11.07 2.97
C PHE A 151 -2.59 12.15 4.04
N ARG A 152 -2.69 13.43 3.66
CA ARG A 152 -2.71 14.55 4.61
C ARG A 152 -4.14 15.04 4.80
N ASN A 153 -4.66 14.87 6.02
CA ASN A 153 -6.02 15.29 6.34
C ASN A 153 -6.22 16.81 6.23
N ASP A 154 -5.19 17.58 6.56
CA ASP A 154 -5.17 19.05 6.44
C ASP A 154 -5.25 19.53 4.98
N LEU A 155 -4.69 18.76 4.04
CA LEU A 155 -4.79 19.01 2.60
C LEU A 155 -5.99 18.31 1.94
N ARG A 156 -6.66 17.41 2.68
CA ARG A 156 -7.69 16.48 2.17
C ARG A 156 -7.25 15.76 0.89
N GLY A 157 -5.99 15.35 0.84
CA GLY A 157 -5.42 14.76 -0.36
C GLY A 157 -4.16 13.96 -0.10
N GLU A 158 -3.81 13.17 -1.11
CA GLU A 158 -2.56 12.43 -1.14
C GLU A 158 -1.38 13.40 -1.18
N TYR A 159 -0.32 13.08 -0.47
CA TYR A 159 0.90 13.84 -0.39
C TYR A 159 2.08 12.92 -0.65
N ILE A 160 2.95 13.31 -1.58
CA ILE A 160 4.14 12.56 -1.96
C ILE A 160 5.37 13.41 -1.67
N LEU A 161 6.22 12.91 -0.79
CA LEU A 161 7.56 13.41 -0.59
C LEU A 161 8.47 12.78 -1.64
N VAL A 162 8.76 13.55 -2.68
CA VAL A 162 9.47 13.14 -3.89
C VAL A 162 10.95 13.00 -3.58
N GLU A 163 11.47 11.79 -3.81
CA GLU A 163 12.90 11.45 -3.68
C GLU A 163 13.58 11.41 -5.04
N SER A 164 12.87 10.97 -6.08
CA SER A 164 13.33 11.01 -7.46
C SER A 164 12.16 11.17 -8.43
N MET A 165 12.48 11.61 -9.64
CA MET A 165 11.52 11.82 -10.72
C MET A 165 12.12 11.38 -12.05
N MET A 166 11.31 10.72 -12.86
CA MET A 166 11.69 10.27 -14.20
C MET A 166 10.61 10.64 -15.21
N PRO A 167 10.97 11.00 -16.45
CA PRO A 167 9.99 11.21 -17.51
C PRO A 167 9.27 9.89 -17.82
N VAL A 168 7.95 9.95 -18.00
CA VAL A 168 7.12 8.76 -18.31
C VAL A 168 6.14 9.06 -19.44
N ARG A 169 5.55 8.01 -20.00
CA ARG A 169 4.45 8.11 -20.95
C ARG A 169 3.17 7.73 -20.22
N LEU A 170 2.26 8.69 -20.06
CA LEU A 170 0.97 8.43 -19.41
C LEU A 170 0.02 7.82 -20.43
N GLN A 171 -0.58 6.69 -20.07
CA GLN A 171 -1.72 6.15 -20.77
C GLN A 171 -2.97 6.77 -20.16
N ALA A 172 -3.85 7.34 -20.98
CA ALA A 172 -5.15 7.79 -20.49
C ALA A 172 -5.92 6.53 -20.02
N ALA A 173 -6.35 6.52 -18.75
CA ALA A 173 -7.21 5.45 -18.26
C ALA A 173 -8.49 5.41 -19.12
N PRO A 174 -8.98 4.21 -19.51
CA PRO A 174 -10.25 4.10 -20.21
C PRO A 174 -11.36 4.73 -19.37
N VAL A 175 -12.05 5.73 -19.91
CA VAL A 175 -13.28 6.24 -19.30
C VAL A 175 -14.37 5.20 -19.51
N PRO A 176 -14.96 4.60 -18.46
CA PRO A 176 -16.14 3.75 -18.65
C PRO A 176 -17.25 4.64 -19.20
N ARG A 177 -17.73 4.33 -20.41
CA ARG A 177 -18.91 4.96 -20.97
C ARG A 177 -20.11 4.49 -20.13
N GLN A 178 -20.83 5.43 -19.53
CA GLN A 178 -22.13 5.17 -18.92
C GLN A 178 -23.23 5.19 -19.98
#